data_AF-X1SP83-F1
#
_entry.id   AF-X1SP83-F1
#
_cell.length_a   1.000
_cell.length_b   1.000
_cell.length_c   1.000
_cell.angle_alpha   90.00
_cell.angle_beta   90.00
_cell.angle_gamma   90.00
#
_symmetry.space_group_name_H-M   'P 1'
#
loop_
_entity.id
_entity.type
_entity.pdbx_description
1 polymer ?
#
loop_
_entity_poly.entity_id
_entity_poly.type
_entity_poly.pdbx_seq_one_letter_code
_entity_poly.pdbx_strand_id
1 'polypeptide(L)' 'EIIKNKTVVVVDDVLTTGTTLDEITKTLLNSGAQSVYGLILARAISV' A
#
# COMPACT_ATOMS: atom_id res chain seq x y z
N GLU A 1 -16.29 6.96 3.47
CA GLU A 1 -17.07 6.37 2.36
C GLU A 1 -16.28 6.14 1.07
N ILE A 2 -15.44 7.08 0.63
CA ILE A 2 -14.73 7.06 -0.69
C ILE A 2 -14.07 5.72 -1.04
N ILE A 3 -13.48 5.04 -0.06
CA ILE A 3 -12.70 3.81 -0.26
C ILE A 3 -13.46 2.52 0.10
N LYS A 4 -14.69 2.61 0.63
CA LYS A 4 -15.44 1.43 1.10
C LYS A 4 -15.78 0.50 -0.06
N ASN A 5 -15.50 -0.79 0.09
CA ASN A 5 -15.68 -1.84 -0.92
C ASN A 5 -14.96 -1.56 -2.26
N LYS A 6 -13.87 -0.78 -2.25
CA LYS A 6 -13.05 -0.52 -3.43
C LYS A 6 -11.77 -1.35 -3.39
N THR A 7 -11.31 -1.78 -4.56
CA THR A 7 -9.91 -2.19 -4.75
C THR A 7 -9.05 -0.94 -4.89
N VAL A 8 -7.99 -0.84 -4.09
CA VAL A 8 -7.08 0.31 -4.07
C VAL A 8 -5.68 -0.15 -4.49
N VAL A 9 -5.04 0.62 -5.36
CA VAL A 9 -3.62 0.44 -5.70
C VAL A 9 -2.86 1.64 -5.14
N VAL A 10 -1.94 1.37 -4.22
CA VAL A 10 -1.02 2.36 -3.68
C VAL A 10 0.20 2.39 -4.59
N VAL A 11 0.47 3.55 -5.18
CA VAL A 11 1.61 3.75 -6.08
C VAL A 11 2.66 4.58 -5.36
N ASP A 12 3.89 4.09 -5.34
CA ASP A 12 5.05 4.79 -4.78
C ASP A 12 6.27 4.57 -5.67
N ASP A 13 7.31 5.39 -5.51
CA ASP A 13 8.52 5.27 -6.33
C ASP A 13 9.43 4.13 -5.85
N VAL A 14 9.81 4.10 -4.57
CA VAL A 14 10.83 3.21 -4.02
C VAL A 14 10.38 2.51 -2.74
N LEU A 15 10.43 1.18 -2.77
CA LEU A 15 10.22 0.31 -1.61
C LEU A 15 11.52 0.11 -0.86
N THR A 16 11.57 0.47 0.42
CA THR A 16 12.69 0.15 1.32
C THR A 16 12.38 -1.13 2.12
N THR A 17 12.10 -1.01 3.42
CA THR A 17 11.74 -2.12 4.32
C THR A 17 10.30 -2.60 4.13
N GLY A 18 9.44 -1.77 3.53
CA GLY A 18 8.01 -2.04 3.37
C GLY A 18 7.13 -1.56 4.52
N THR A 19 7.70 -1.03 5.60
CA THR A 19 6.94 -0.55 6.77
C THR A 19 5.89 0.50 6.39
N THR A 20 6.22 1.42 5.48
CA THR A 20 5.28 2.45 5.00
C THR A 20 4.07 1.84 4.28
N LEU A 21 4.31 0.90 3.35
CA LEU A 21 3.22 0.24 2.63
C LEU A 21 2.36 -0.64 3.52
N ASP A 22 2.96 -1.28 4.54
CA ASP A 22 2.22 -2.09 5.51
C ASP A 22 1.23 -1.23 6.32
N GLU A 23 1.67 -0.08 6.83
CA GLU A 23 0.80 0.81 7.61
C GLU A 23 -0.30 1.45 6.74
N ILE A 24 0.02 1.83 5.49
CA ILE A 24 -0.98 2.29 4.53
C ILE A 24 -2.00 1.18 4.25
N THR A 25 -1.54 -0.04 3.99
CA THR A 25 -2.40 -1.19 3.69
C THR A 25 -3.35 -1.49 4.84
N LYS A 26 -2.85 -1.56 6.08
CA LYS A 26 -3.67 -1.74 7.29
C LYS A 26 -4.70 -0.63 7.44
N THR A 27 -4.29 0.63 7.26
CA THR A 27 -5.17 1.80 7.39
C THR A 27 -6.32 1.75 6.38
N LEU A 28 -6.03 1.43 5.12
CA LEU A 28 -7.02 1.36 4.06
C LEU A 28 -7.99 0.18 4.24
N LEU A 29 -7.48 -0.99 4.61
CA LEU A 29 -8.31 -2.17 4.91
C LEU A 29 -9.23 -1.91 6.11
N ASN A 30 -8.69 -1.35 7.21
CA ASN A 30 -9.47 -0.99 8.40
C ASN A 30 -10.53 0.08 8.10
N SER A 31 -10.31 0.89 7.08
CA SER A 31 -11.26 1.91 6.60
C SER A 31 -12.30 1.35 5.61
N GLY A 32 -12.26 0.05 5.33
CA GLY A 32 -13.27 -0.67 4.55
C GLY A 32 -12.92 -0.91 3.08
N ALA A 33 -11.67 -0.75 2.67
CA ALA A 33 -11.23 -1.18 1.33
C ALA A 33 -11.45 -2.70 1.15
N GLN A 34 -11.84 -3.12 -0.06
CA GLN A 34 -12.03 -4.54 -0.37
C GLN A 34 -10.69 -5.26 -0.50
N SER A 35 -9.73 -4.62 -1.16
CA SER A 35 -8.38 -5.12 -1.35
C SER A 35 -7.42 -3.95 -1.58
N VAL A 36 -6.16 -4.14 -1.22
CA VAL A 36 -5.10 -3.13 -1.37
C VAL A 36 -3.88 -3.80 -1.99
N TYR A 37 -3.31 -3.19 -3.03
CA TYR A 37 -2.10 -3.63 -3.71
C TYR A 37 -1.06 -2.52 -3.71
N GLY A 38 0.23 -2.87 -3.63
CA GLY A 38 1.33 -1.93 -3.85
C GLY A 38 1.89 -2.06 -5.27
N LEU A 39 2.04 -0.95 -5.98
CA LEU A 39 2.74 -0.85 -7.26
C LEU A 39 3.93 0.08 -7.09
N ILE A 40 5.14 -0.47 -7.13
CA ILE A 40 6.37 0.25 -6.83
C ILE A 40 7.36 0.12 -7.97
N LEU A 41 8.04 1.21 -8.31
CA LEU A 41 8.97 1.25 -9.45
C LEU A 41 10.33 0.60 -9.11
N ALA A 42 10.83 0.79 -7.90
CA ALA A 42 12.11 0.24 -7.48
C ALA A 42 12.09 -0.29 -6.04
N ARG A 43 13.04 -1.17 -5.71
CA ARG A 43 13.29 -1.62 -4.34
C ARG A 43 14.71 -1.26 -3.93
N ALA A 44 14.84 -0.51 -2.84
CA ALA A 44 16.13 -0.29 -2.20
C ALA A 44 16.52 -1.56 -1.43
N ILE A 45 17.67 -2.12 -1.80
CA ILE A 45 18.24 -3.30 -1.16
C ILE A 45 19.45 -2.84 -0.37
N SER A 46 19.46 -3.10 0.94
CA SER A 46 20.68 -2.95 1.73
C SER A 46 21.48 -4.25 1.61
N VAL A 47 22.75 -4.12 1.22
CA VAL A 47 23.74 -5.21 1.21
C VAL A 47 24.39 -5.32 2.58
#